data_AF-T1C762-F1
#
_entry.id   AF-T1C762-F1
#
_cell.length_a   1.000
_cell.length_b   1.000
_cell.length_c   1.000
_cell.angle_alpha   90.00
_cell.angle_beta   90.00
_cell.angle_gamma   90.00
#
_symmetry.space_group_name_H-M   'P 1'
#
loop_
_entity.id
_entity.type
_entity.pdbx_description
1 polymer ?
#
loop_
_entity_poly.entity_id
_entity_poly.type
_entity_poly.pdbx_seq_one_letter_code
_entity_poly.pdbx_strand_id
1 'polypeptide(L)'
;MGVSVEGELGCLGSLETGEAGEEDGVGAAGKLSHDMLLTDPAQARDFVAQTGVDALAIAIGTSHGAYKFTRQPTGDILAIARIAAIHAAVPATHLVMHGSSSVPQ
;
A
#
# COMPACT_ATOMS: atom_id res chain seq x y z
N MET A 1 22.98 -11.33 11.84
CA MET A 1 22.01 -10.73 12.78
C MET A 1 20.61 -11.32 12.63
N GLY A 2 20.23 -11.96 11.51
CA GLY A 2 19.02 -12.80 11.47
C GLY A 2 17.70 -12.07 11.74
N VAL A 3 17.67 -10.75 11.56
CA VAL A 3 16.50 -9.90 11.75
C VAL A 3 15.79 -9.75 10.41
N SER A 4 14.47 -9.84 10.41
CA SER A 4 13.63 -9.64 9.23
C SER A 4 13.46 -8.15 8.90
N VAL A 5 13.30 -7.85 7.61
CA VAL A 5 13.14 -6.49 7.07
C VAL A 5 11.89 -6.40 6.21
N GLU A 6 11.08 -5.40 6.50
CA GLU A 6 9.98 -4.96 5.66
C GLU A 6 10.45 -3.78 4.79
N GLY A 7 10.13 -3.83 3.50
CA GLY A 7 10.22 -2.67 2.61
C GLY A 7 8.84 -2.26 2.13
N GLU A 8 8.70 -1.01 1.68
CA GLU A 8 7.46 -0.48 1.13
C GLU A 8 7.70 0.03 -0.30
N LEU A 9 6.76 -0.23 -1.20
CA LEU A 9 6.77 0.30 -2.55
C LEU A 9 5.40 0.88 -2.92
N GLY A 10 5.39 2.14 -3.32
CA GLY A 10 4.18 2.95 -3.52
C GLY A 10 4.08 4.05 -2.47
N CYS A 11 3.01 4.82 -2.51
CA CYS A 11 2.70 5.80 -1.47
C CYS A 11 1.28 5.53 -0.95
N LEU A 12 1.16 5.34 0.37
CA LEU A 12 -0.15 5.29 1.01
C LEU A 12 -0.90 6.61 0.80
N GLY A 13 -2.16 6.49 0.43
CA GLY A 13 -3.03 7.64 0.20
C GLY A 13 -4.38 7.23 -0.35
N SER A 14 -5.35 8.13 -0.18
CA SER A 14 -6.71 7.89 -0.64
C SER A 14 -6.78 8.02 -2.16
N LEU A 15 -7.33 7.00 -2.82
CA LEU A 15 -7.65 7.07 -4.26
C LEU A 15 -8.77 8.07 -4.55
N GLU A 16 -9.53 8.50 -3.55
CA GLU A 16 -10.62 9.48 -3.71
C GLU A 16 -10.08 10.92 -3.71
N THR A 17 -9.19 11.25 -2.78
CA THR A 17 -8.70 12.63 -2.58
C THR A 17 -7.34 12.87 -3.25
N GLY A 18 -6.57 11.81 -3.46
CA GLY A 18 -5.16 11.88 -3.85
C GLY A 18 -4.24 12.33 -2.70
N GLU A 19 -4.71 12.30 -1.46
CA GLU A 19 -3.95 12.78 -0.30
C GLU A 19 -3.57 11.61 0.60
N ALA A 20 -2.35 11.67 1.17
CA ALA A 20 -1.92 10.78 2.23
C ALA A 20 -2.39 11.33 3.59
N GLY A 21 -2.80 10.44 4.49
CA GLY A 21 -2.91 10.77 5.90
C GLY A 21 -1.54 10.69 6.58
N GLU A 22 -1.45 11.20 7.81
CA GLU A 22 -0.24 11.09 8.63
C GLU A 22 -0.39 9.97 9.67
N GLU A 23 0.64 9.13 9.82
CA GLU A 23 0.84 8.24 10.97
C GLU A 23 2.09 8.71 11.70
N ASP A 24 1.93 9.14 12.96
CA ASP A 24 3.00 9.73 13.78
C ASP A 24 3.79 10.87 13.08
N GLY A 25 3.09 11.65 12.25
CA GLY A 25 3.68 12.76 11.47
C GLY A 25 4.36 12.33 10.17
N VAL A 26 4.22 11.07 9.77
CA VAL A 26 4.74 10.52 8.51
C VAL A 26 3.59 10.28 7.53
N GLY A 27 3.66 10.96 6.39
CA GLY A 27 2.72 10.85 5.28
C GLY A 27 3.25 11.64 4.08
N ALA A 28 2.83 11.27 2.86
CA ALA A 28 3.25 12.02 1.68
C ALA A 28 2.58 13.41 1.63
N ALA A 29 3.37 14.46 1.40
CA ALA A 29 2.86 15.82 1.31
C ALA A 29 2.35 16.14 -0.11
N GLY A 30 1.17 16.77 -0.19
CA GLY A 30 0.58 17.24 -1.46
C GLY A 30 -0.30 16.18 -2.15
N LYS A 31 -0.70 16.48 -3.39
CA LYS A 31 -1.53 15.57 -4.20
C LYS A 31 -0.67 14.53 -4.90
N LEU A 32 -0.98 13.26 -4.64
CA LEU A 32 -0.41 12.09 -5.28
C LEU A 32 -1.18 11.75 -6.55
N SER A 33 -0.45 11.31 -7.58
CA SER A 33 -1.07 10.78 -8.79
C SER A 33 -1.54 9.34 -8.59
N HIS A 34 -2.48 8.90 -9.42
CA HIS A 34 -3.12 7.59 -9.26
C HIS A 34 -2.14 6.41 -9.34
N ASP A 35 -1.07 6.55 -10.13
CA ASP A 35 0.02 5.58 -10.25
C ASP A 35 0.92 5.51 -9.02
N MET A 36 1.04 6.59 -8.23
CA MET A 36 1.76 6.57 -6.96
C MET A 36 0.98 5.84 -5.86
N LEU A 37 -0.36 5.87 -5.96
CA LEU A 37 -1.28 5.32 -4.96
C LEU A 37 -1.56 3.82 -5.14
N LEU A 38 -1.05 3.22 -6.21
CA LEU A 38 -1.24 1.81 -6.55
C LEU A 38 0.07 1.16 -6.97
N THR A 39 0.63 0.31 -6.11
CA THR A 39 1.88 -0.40 -6.39
C THR A 39 1.76 -1.24 -7.67
N ASP A 40 2.65 -1.02 -8.63
CA ASP A 40 2.70 -1.80 -9.86
C ASP A 40 3.32 -3.20 -9.64
N PRO A 41 2.72 -4.29 -10.15
CA PRO A 41 3.25 -5.64 -9.96
C PRO A 41 4.65 -5.88 -10.54
N ALA A 42 5.00 -5.25 -11.66
CA ALA A 42 6.33 -5.39 -12.24
C ALA A 42 7.36 -4.66 -11.39
N GLN A 43 7.03 -3.45 -10.90
CA GLN A 43 7.90 -2.73 -9.97
C GLN A 43 8.07 -3.50 -8.65
N ALA A 44 7.02 -4.13 -8.12
CA ALA A 44 7.10 -4.96 -6.91
C ALA A 44 8.09 -6.12 -7.07
N ARG A 45 8.02 -6.83 -8.20
CA ARG A 45 8.98 -7.89 -8.55
C ARG A 45 10.41 -7.35 -8.60
N ASP A 46 10.61 -6.24 -9.29
CA ASP A 46 11.94 -5.67 -9.49
C ASP A 46 12.51 -5.15 -8.15
N PHE A 47 11.67 -4.59 -7.28
CA PHE A 47 12.05 -4.15 -5.93
C PHE A 47 12.45 -5.32 -5.03
N VAL A 48 11.64 -6.38 -4.97
CA VAL A 48 11.95 -7.59 -4.17
C VAL A 48 13.25 -8.23 -4.65
N ALA A 49 13.44 -8.34 -5.97
CA ALA A 49 14.67 -8.92 -6.53
C ALA A 49 15.93 -8.11 -6.20
N GLN A 50 15.81 -6.78 -6.12
CA GLN A 50 16.94 -5.90 -5.82
C GLN A 50 17.24 -5.77 -4.32
N THR A 51 16.22 -5.87 -3.47
CA THR A 51 16.35 -5.58 -2.03
C THR A 51 16.44 -6.83 -1.16
N GLY A 52 15.81 -7.94 -1.58
CA GLY A 52 15.77 -9.18 -0.79
C GLY A 52 14.95 -9.06 0.50
N VAL A 53 13.97 -8.16 0.57
CA VAL A 53 13.09 -7.99 1.75
C VAL A 53 12.31 -9.25 2.09
N ASP A 54 12.08 -9.48 3.38
CA ASP A 54 11.27 -10.61 3.87
C ASP A 54 9.78 -10.36 3.67
N ALA A 55 9.37 -9.09 3.73
CA ALA A 55 8.00 -8.65 3.53
C ALA A 55 7.93 -7.35 2.71
N LEU A 56 6.86 -7.20 1.93
CA LEU A 56 6.61 -6.05 1.06
C LEU A 56 5.26 -5.39 1.42
N ALA A 57 5.32 -4.17 1.92
CA ALA A 57 4.15 -3.30 2.04
C ALA A 57 3.78 -2.69 0.68
N ILE A 58 2.47 -2.70 0.38
CA ILE A 58 1.92 -2.29 -0.91
C ILE A 58 0.80 -1.26 -0.75
N ALA A 59 0.77 -0.28 -1.64
CA ALA A 59 -0.30 0.70 -1.77
C ALA A 59 -1.42 0.12 -2.66
N ILE A 60 -2.62 0.00 -2.08
CA ILE A 60 -3.83 -0.50 -2.77
C ILE A 60 -5.04 0.43 -2.56
N GLY A 61 -4.78 1.69 -2.21
CA GLY A 61 -5.79 2.71 -1.89
C GLY A 61 -6.16 2.85 -0.41
N THR A 62 -5.43 2.17 0.49
CA THR A 62 -5.49 2.47 1.92
C THR A 62 -4.69 3.73 2.26
N SER A 63 -5.06 4.41 3.35
CA SER A 63 -4.36 5.57 3.89
C SER A 63 -4.31 5.52 5.42
N HIS A 64 -3.45 6.32 6.02
CA HIS A 64 -3.37 6.49 7.47
C HIS A 64 -4.48 7.42 7.99
N GLY A 65 -4.82 7.26 9.27
CA GLY A 65 -5.90 8.01 9.94
C GLY A 65 -7.22 7.26 10.05
N ALA A 66 -8.16 7.80 10.84
CA ALA A 66 -9.43 7.16 11.14
C ALA A 66 -10.40 7.18 9.94
N TYR A 67 -10.40 8.25 9.14
CA TYR A 67 -11.35 8.45 8.05
C TYR A 67 -10.70 8.17 6.69
N LYS A 68 -10.53 6.87 6.41
CA LYS A 68 -9.81 6.39 5.21
C LYS A 68 -10.62 6.51 3.93
N PHE A 69 -11.94 6.40 4.06
CA PHE A 69 -12.88 6.44 2.97
C PHE A 69 -14.07 7.32 3.36
N THR A 70 -14.55 8.13 2.43
CA THR A 70 -15.75 8.97 2.65
C THR A 70 -17.05 8.18 2.51
N ARG A 71 -16.94 6.95 2.01
CA ARG A 71 -18.02 5.99 1.76
C ARG A 71 -17.51 4.56 1.98
N GLN A 72 -18.42 3.58 1.93
CA GLN A 72 -18.02 2.18 2.02
C GLN A 72 -17.03 1.82 0.88
N PRO A 73 -15.88 1.18 1.18
CA PRO A 73 -14.91 0.85 0.17
C PRO A 73 -15.45 -0.16 -0.84
N THR A 74 -15.38 0.21 -2.11
CA THR A 74 -15.65 -0.64 -3.28
C THR A 74 -14.36 -0.84 -4.09
N GLY A 75 -14.38 -1.71 -5.10
CA GLY A 75 -13.18 -2.10 -5.85
C GLY A 75 -12.46 -0.99 -6.63
N ASP A 76 -13.07 0.19 -6.72
CA ASP A 76 -12.55 1.42 -7.32
C ASP A 76 -11.71 2.27 -6.35
N ILE A 77 -11.92 2.12 -5.03
CA ILE A 77 -11.18 2.87 -3.99
C ILE A 77 -10.36 1.96 -3.07
N LEU A 78 -10.59 0.65 -3.14
CA LEU A 78 -9.76 -0.38 -2.51
C LEU A 78 -9.47 -1.48 -3.53
N ALA A 79 -8.27 -1.46 -4.09
CA ALA A 79 -7.89 -2.29 -5.23
C ALA A 79 -7.48 -3.72 -4.82
N ILE A 80 -8.40 -4.52 -4.26
CA ILE A 80 -8.12 -5.89 -3.82
C ILE A 80 -7.54 -6.78 -4.94
N ALA A 81 -8.02 -6.62 -6.18
CA ALA A 81 -7.49 -7.35 -7.33
C ALA A 81 -5.99 -7.09 -7.56
N ARG A 82 -5.48 -5.92 -7.13
CA ARG A 82 -4.06 -5.59 -7.22
C ARG A 82 -3.21 -6.49 -6.32
N ILE A 83 -3.71 -6.88 -5.15
CA ILE A 83 -3.01 -7.80 -4.24
C ILE A 83 -2.72 -9.13 -4.95
N ALA A 84 -3.72 -9.70 -5.64
CA ALA A 84 -3.56 -10.95 -6.37
C ALA A 84 -2.54 -10.83 -7.52
N ALA A 85 -2.56 -9.71 -8.24
CA ALA A 85 -1.59 -9.44 -9.31
C ALA A 85 -0.16 -9.31 -8.79
N ILE A 86 0.03 -8.61 -7.66
CA ILE A 86 1.35 -8.48 -7.02
C ILE A 86 1.82 -9.84 -6.48
N HIS A 87 0.96 -10.59 -5.80
CA HIS A 87 1.31 -11.91 -5.30
C HIS A 87 1.73 -12.86 -6.42
N ALA A 88 1.07 -12.83 -7.58
CA ALA A 88 1.49 -13.60 -8.75
C ALA A 88 2.90 -13.23 -9.26
N ALA A 89 3.30 -11.96 -9.10
CA ALA A 89 4.62 -11.47 -9.50
C ALA A 89 5.73 -11.81 -8.46
N VAL A 90 5.37 -11.87 -7.17
CA VAL A 90 6.28 -12.18 -6.05
C VAL A 90 5.71 -13.27 -5.13
N PRO A 91 5.53 -14.51 -5.63
CA PRO A 91 4.77 -15.55 -4.92
C PRO A 91 5.41 -16.03 -3.61
N ALA A 92 6.71 -15.81 -3.44
CA ALA A 92 7.46 -16.20 -2.24
C ALA A 92 7.54 -15.08 -1.18
N THR A 93 7.10 -13.86 -1.49
CA THR A 93 7.23 -12.70 -0.60
C THR A 93 5.95 -12.50 0.21
N HIS A 94 6.07 -12.22 1.50
CA HIS A 94 4.94 -11.86 2.36
C HIS A 94 4.45 -10.45 2.01
N LEU A 95 3.15 -10.29 1.77
CA LEU A 95 2.56 -8.98 1.50
C LEU A 95 2.00 -8.36 2.77
N VAL A 96 2.24 -7.06 2.96
CA VAL A 96 1.79 -6.29 4.12
C VAL A 96 0.80 -5.21 3.66
N MET A 97 -0.27 -5.04 4.43
CA MET A 97 -1.29 -4.01 4.18
C MET A 97 -1.27 -2.96 5.29
N HIS A 98 -0.66 -1.81 5.01
CA HIS A 98 -0.70 -0.64 5.90
C HIS A 98 -2.05 0.07 5.87
N GLY A 99 -2.31 0.91 6.87
CA GLY A 99 -3.57 1.65 6.97
C GLY A 99 -4.80 0.75 7.04
N SER A 100 -4.71 -0.45 7.64
CA SER A 100 -5.77 -1.47 7.61
C SER A 100 -6.70 -1.51 8.84
N SER A 101 -6.56 -0.58 9.80
CA SER A 101 -7.48 -0.45 10.94
C SER A 101 -8.93 -0.28 10.48
N SER A 102 -9.84 -1.09 11.00
CA SER A 102 -11.28 -0.80 10.93
C SER A 102 -11.63 0.25 11.98
N VAL A 103 -12.49 1.20 11.62
CA VAL A 103 -13.15 2.06 12.60
C VAL A 103 -14.52 1.46 12.88
N PRO A 104 -14.78 0.93 14.09
CA PRO A 104 -16.10 0.44 14.46
C PRO A 104 -17.13 1.57 14.32
N GLN A 105 -18.30 1.26 13.76
CA GLN A 105 -19.44 2.19 13.72
C GLN A 105 -20.16 2.25 15.07
#